data_AF-A0A1L8E823-F1
#
_entry.id   AF-A0A1L8E823-F1
#
_cell.length_a   1.000
_cell.length_b   1.000
_cell.length_c   1.000
_cell.angle_alpha   90.00
_cell.angle_beta   90.00
_cell.angle_gamma   90.00
#
_symmetry.space_group_name_H-M   'P 1'
#
loop_
_entity.id
_entity.type
_entity.pdbx_description
1 polymer ?
#
loop_
_entity_poly.entity_id
_entity_poly.type
_entity_poly.pdbx_seq_one_letter_code
_entity_poly.pdbx_strand_id
1 'polypeptide(L)'
;QGKVDKCPDGETVCATIFNEGTIIAKGCLGNITEDIRIKCQGNNIDILNQCHKCKDDLCNEWSPNNMDLECIQCDSKLDPKCRIEGEPLYMDPTHCHISRTPNILCYALKEGNRTVRGCASTLEQQRTCMASDGCYLCNPNTLPVCNALIPKFEDAQNPNTNAGGIIGVEILSYISMVILIVRNHFL
;
A
#
# COMPACT_ATOMS: atom_id res chain seq x y z
N GLN A 1 1.59 -13.97 -20.84
CA GLN A 1 0.44 -14.75 -20.35
C GLN A 1 0.97 -16.13 -19.97
N GLY A 2 0.91 -16.51 -18.68
CA GLY A 2 1.48 -17.75 -18.18
C GLY A 2 0.64 -18.97 -18.55
N LYS A 3 1.28 -20.10 -18.82
CA LYS A 3 0.60 -21.39 -19.02
C LYS A 3 0.06 -21.88 -17.67
N VAL A 4 -1.22 -22.24 -17.62
CA VAL A 4 -1.84 -22.88 -16.44
C VAL A 4 -1.58 -24.37 -16.53
N ASP A 5 -0.83 -24.91 -15.58
CA ASP A 5 -0.55 -26.35 -15.49
C ASP A 5 -1.54 -27.02 -14.52
N LYS A 6 -2.01 -28.21 -14.87
CA LYS A 6 -2.78 -29.06 -13.96
C LYS A 6 -1.81 -29.96 -13.19
N CYS A 7 -1.91 -29.98 -11.87
CA CYS A 7 -1.03 -30.83 -11.06
C CYS A 7 -1.35 -32.32 -11.27
N PRO A 8 -0.32 -33.20 -11.26
CA PRO A 8 -0.53 -34.64 -11.36
C PRO A 8 -1.43 -35.18 -10.25
N ASP A 9 -2.10 -36.30 -10.49
CA ASP A 9 -2.96 -36.95 -9.50
C ASP A 9 -2.16 -37.27 -8.22
N GLY A 10 -2.64 -36.79 -7.07
CA GLY A 10 -1.97 -36.93 -5.77
C GLY A 10 -1.10 -35.74 -5.36
N GLU A 11 -0.80 -34.81 -6.28
CA GLU A 11 -0.11 -33.57 -5.96
C GLU A 11 -1.09 -32.39 -5.91
N THR A 12 -1.36 -31.90 -4.70
CA THR A 12 -2.32 -30.81 -4.47
C THR A 12 -1.65 -29.49 -4.11
N VAL A 13 -0.34 -29.35 -4.33
CA VAL A 13 0.42 -28.19 -3.83
C VAL A 13 0.92 -27.34 -4.99
N CYS A 14 0.36 -26.15 -5.13
CA CYS A 14 0.88 -25.12 -6.01
C CYS A 14 1.97 -24.32 -5.27
N ALA A 15 2.94 -23.83 -6.02
CA ALA A 15 4.01 -22.99 -5.49
C ALA A 15 4.32 -21.78 -6.38
N THR A 16 4.77 -20.70 -5.75
CA THR A 16 5.45 -19.56 -6.38
C THR A 16 6.77 -19.36 -5.65
N ILE A 17 7.87 -19.25 -6.38
CA ILE A 17 9.20 -19.12 -5.80
C ILE A 17 9.78 -17.77 -6.20
N PHE A 18 10.37 -17.12 -5.21
CA PHE A 18 10.87 -15.76 -5.30
C PHE A 18 12.39 -15.70 -5.18
N ASN A 19 12.96 -14.66 -5.78
CA ASN A 19 14.32 -14.20 -5.57
C ASN A 19 14.28 -12.67 -5.53
N GLU A 20 14.57 -12.07 -4.37
CA GLU A 20 14.65 -10.61 -4.23
C GLU A 20 13.41 -9.88 -4.78
N GLY A 21 12.21 -10.37 -4.48
CA GLY A 21 10.98 -9.76 -4.97
C GLY A 21 10.61 -10.11 -6.42
N THR A 22 11.40 -10.95 -7.10
CA THR A 22 11.09 -11.47 -8.44
C THR A 22 10.62 -12.92 -8.40
N ILE A 23 9.56 -13.27 -9.13
CA ILE A 23 9.07 -14.63 -9.33
C ILE A 23 10.02 -15.33 -10.31
N ILE A 24 10.72 -16.36 -9.83
CA ILE A 24 11.66 -17.14 -10.65
C ILE A 24 11.06 -18.48 -11.11
N ALA A 25 10.05 -18.99 -10.40
CA ALA A 25 9.30 -20.17 -10.82
C ALA A 25 7.88 -20.16 -10.25
N LYS A 26 6.94 -20.76 -10.98
CA LYS A 26 5.54 -20.91 -10.59
C LYS A 26 4.97 -22.17 -11.22
N GLY A 27 4.20 -22.96 -10.47
CA GLY A 27 3.58 -24.17 -10.97
C GLY A 27 3.23 -25.14 -9.84
N CYS A 28 3.05 -26.41 -10.18
CA CYS A 28 2.94 -27.50 -9.22
C CYS A 28 4.30 -27.75 -8.56
N LEU A 29 4.34 -27.86 -7.23
CA LEU A 29 5.58 -27.92 -6.46
C LEU A 29 6.54 -29.03 -6.93
N GLY A 30 6.01 -30.20 -7.29
CA GLY A 30 6.74 -31.38 -7.77
C GLY A 30 7.21 -31.27 -9.23
N ASN A 31 6.63 -30.37 -10.02
CA ASN A 31 7.10 -30.09 -11.38
C ASN A 31 8.20 -29.03 -11.42
N ILE A 32 8.42 -28.30 -10.32
CA ILE A 32 9.52 -27.35 -10.19
C ILE A 32 10.81 -28.13 -9.93
N THR A 33 11.88 -27.78 -10.63
CA THR A 33 13.19 -28.43 -10.50
C THR A 33 13.75 -28.30 -9.08
N GLU A 34 14.49 -29.32 -8.63
CA GLU A 34 14.92 -29.44 -7.23
C GLU A 34 15.76 -28.26 -6.74
N ASP A 35 16.64 -27.75 -7.60
CA ASP A 35 17.52 -26.60 -7.36
C ASP A 35 16.75 -25.32 -7.02
N ILE A 36 15.54 -25.16 -7.55
CA ILE A 36 14.66 -24.03 -7.26
C ILE A 36 13.73 -24.39 -6.08
N ARG A 37 13.18 -25.61 -6.09
CA ARG A 37 12.23 -26.13 -5.08
C ARG A 37 12.80 -26.14 -3.67
N ILE A 38 14.13 -26.21 -3.52
CA ILE A 38 14.81 -26.14 -2.21
C ILE A 38 14.42 -24.88 -1.41
N LYS A 39 14.12 -23.76 -2.09
CA LYS A 39 13.61 -22.53 -1.47
C LYS A 39 12.24 -22.68 -0.77
N CYS A 40 11.53 -23.78 -1.04
CA CYS A 40 10.24 -24.12 -0.42
C CYS A 40 10.35 -25.12 0.73
N GLN A 41 11.57 -25.58 1.08
CA GLN A 41 11.80 -26.52 2.18
C GLN A 41 11.72 -25.75 3.52
N GLY A 42 10.78 -26.12 4.39
CA GLY A 42 10.51 -25.43 5.67
C GLY A 42 9.03 -25.41 6.08
N ASN A 43 8.74 -25.02 7.33
CA ASN A 43 7.38 -24.98 7.88
C ASN A 43 6.48 -23.91 7.22
N ASN A 44 5.18 -24.17 7.23
CA ASN A 44 4.23 -23.89 6.14
C ASN A 44 3.60 -22.50 6.02
N ILE A 45 4.04 -21.45 6.70
CA ILE A 45 3.25 -20.19 6.69
C ILE A 45 4.03 -18.94 6.25
N ASP A 46 5.34 -18.82 6.49
CA ASP A 46 6.08 -17.59 6.18
C ASP A 46 7.45 -17.81 5.55
N ILE A 47 7.48 -18.41 4.36
CA ILE A 47 8.59 -18.20 3.41
C ILE A 47 8.17 -17.14 2.38
N LEU A 48 7.38 -16.14 2.76
CA LEU A 48 6.84 -15.12 1.83
C LEU A 48 7.94 -14.43 0.99
N ASN A 49 9.19 -14.43 1.46
CA ASN A 49 10.32 -13.86 0.72
C ASN A 49 11.00 -14.82 -0.27
N GLN A 50 10.75 -16.13 -0.22
CA GLN A 50 11.40 -17.09 -1.11
C GLN A 50 10.46 -18.13 -1.72
N CYS A 51 9.39 -18.53 -1.04
CA CYS A 51 8.40 -19.47 -1.57
C CYS A 51 7.02 -19.32 -0.92
N HIS A 52 5.99 -19.32 -1.75
CA HIS A 52 4.61 -19.44 -1.31
C HIS A 52 4.03 -20.79 -1.76
N LYS A 53 3.44 -21.55 -0.82
CA LYS A 53 2.73 -22.83 -1.06
C LYS A 53 1.25 -22.70 -0.74
N CYS A 54 0.37 -23.30 -1.55
CA CYS A 54 -1.07 -23.30 -1.31
C CYS A 54 -1.74 -24.54 -1.95
N LYS A 55 -3.01 -24.81 -1.60
CA LYS A 55 -3.72 -26.05 -1.94
C LYS A 55 -5.10 -25.83 -2.59
N ASP A 56 -5.22 -24.80 -3.42
CA ASP A 56 -6.44 -24.51 -4.18
C ASP A 56 -6.08 -24.20 -5.64
N ASP A 57 -7.05 -24.30 -6.55
CA ASP A 57 -6.82 -23.96 -7.96
C ASP A 57 -6.41 -22.49 -8.10
N LEU A 58 -5.34 -22.24 -8.86
CA LEU A 58 -4.80 -20.90 -9.16
C LEU A 58 -4.39 -20.08 -7.91
N CYS A 59 -4.22 -20.73 -6.76
CA CYS A 59 -3.90 -20.06 -5.49
C CYS A 59 -2.50 -19.41 -5.47
N ASN A 60 -1.63 -19.79 -6.40
CA ASN A 60 -0.27 -19.29 -6.56
C ASN A 60 -0.18 -18.13 -7.58
N GLU A 61 -1.30 -17.48 -7.87
CA GLU A 61 -1.35 -16.25 -8.66
C GLU A 61 -0.88 -15.04 -7.84
N TRP A 62 -0.03 -14.23 -8.46
CA TRP A 62 0.52 -13.01 -7.88
C TRP A 62 0.38 -11.90 -8.91
N SER A 63 0.11 -10.68 -8.44
CA SER A 63 0.03 -9.55 -9.37
C SER A 63 1.44 -9.21 -9.86
N PRO A 64 1.77 -9.42 -11.15
CA PRO A 64 3.08 -9.07 -11.70
C PRO A 64 3.33 -7.56 -11.64
N ASN A 65 2.27 -6.75 -11.63
CA ASN A 65 2.34 -5.30 -11.51
C ASN A 65 2.94 -4.82 -10.18
N ASN A 66 3.12 -5.71 -9.20
CA ASN A 66 3.68 -5.37 -7.90
C ASN A 66 5.22 -5.45 -7.85
N MET A 67 5.86 -6.07 -8.85
CA MET A 67 7.32 -6.29 -8.84
C MET A 67 8.12 -5.00 -8.99
N ASP A 68 7.60 -4.05 -9.76
CA ASP A 68 8.27 -2.77 -10.04
C ASP A 68 7.79 -1.65 -9.10
N LEU A 69 6.98 -1.98 -8.07
CA LEU A 69 6.49 -0.98 -7.14
C LEU A 69 7.51 -0.73 -6.04
N GLU A 70 7.93 0.53 -5.95
CA GLU A 70 8.88 1.00 -4.96
C GLU A 70 8.26 2.11 -4.11
N CYS A 71 8.55 2.06 -2.82
CA CYS A 71 8.19 3.10 -1.86
C CYS A 71 9.42 3.46 -1.02
N ILE A 72 9.42 4.63 -0.38
CA ILE A 72 10.31 4.84 0.76
C ILE A 72 9.88 3.89 1.87
N GLN A 73 10.81 3.09 2.37
CA GLN A 73 10.60 2.20 3.51
C GLN A 73 11.59 2.55 4.61
N CYS A 74 11.11 3.21 5.67
CA CYS A 74 11.96 3.70 6.75
C CYS A 74 11.20 3.82 8.07
N ASP A 75 11.95 3.91 9.17
CA ASP A 75 11.43 4.18 10.51
C ASP A 75 12.29 5.27 11.14
N SER A 76 11.66 6.35 11.60
CA SER A 76 12.37 7.49 12.21
C SER A 76 13.06 7.16 13.53
N LYS A 77 12.75 6.00 14.12
CA LYS A 77 13.48 5.45 15.26
C LYS A 77 14.89 4.98 14.86
N LEU A 78 15.06 4.51 13.63
CA LEU A 78 16.32 3.97 13.09
C LEU A 78 17.06 5.02 12.24
N ASP A 79 16.33 5.78 11.43
CA ASP A 79 16.86 6.88 10.64
C ASP A 79 16.04 8.15 10.85
N PRO A 80 16.55 9.15 11.60
CA PRO A 80 15.85 10.40 11.87
C PRO A 80 15.35 11.15 10.61
N LYS A 81 15.96 10.95 9.44
CA LYS A 81 15.51 11.56 8.17
C LYS A 81 14.10 11.14 7.78
N CYS A 82 13.65 9.95 8.22
CA CYS A 82 12.30 9.44 7.91
C CYS A 82 11.17 10.35 8.43
N ARG A 83 11.47 11.21 9.41
CA ARG A 83 10.54 12.19 10.02
C ARG A 83 10.34 13.47 9.21
N ILE A 84 11.08 13.72 8.13
CA ILE A 84 10.95 14.95 7.34
C ILE A 84 9.53 15.07 6.75
N GLU A 85 8.83 16.17 7.05
CA GLU A 85 7.45 16.43 6.59
C GLU A 85 7.39 17.75 5.82
N GLY A 86 6.53 17.83 4.79
CA GLY A 86 6.36 19.04 3.98
C GLY A 86 7.51 19.35 3.01
N GLU A 87 8.54 18.52 3.00
CA GLU A 87 9.69 18.61 2.09
C GLU A 87 10.00 17.24 1.47
N PRO A 88 10.58 17.19 0.25
CA PRO A 88 10.98 15.93 -0.36
C PRO A 88 12.05 15.21 0.47
N LEU A 89 11.82 13.94 0.77
CA LEU A 89 12.81 13.07 1.37
C LEU A 89 13.71 12.45 0.29
N TYR A 90 15.02 12.67 0.39
CA TYR A 90 16.02 12.05 -0.48
C TYR A 90 16.56 10.78 0.18
N MET A 91 15.94 9.65 -0.16
CA MET A 91 16.31 8.31 0.27
C MET A 91 16.05 7.35 -0.88
N ASP A 92 16.91 6.36 -1.06
CA ASP A 92 16.72 5.35 -2.11
C ASP A 92 15.45 4.54 -1.78
N PRO A 93 14.48 4.45 -2.71
CA PRO A 93 13.29 3.66 -2.50
C PRO A 93 13.64 2.17 -2.55
N THR A 94 12.78 1.35 -1.97
CA THR A 94 12.96 -0.11 -1.95
C THR A 94 11.71 -0.79 -2.47
N HIS A 95 11.90 -1.92 -3.16
CA HIS A 95 10.80 -2.72 -3.69
C HIS A 95 9.84 -3.15 -2.59
N CYS A 96 8.56 -2.99 -2.88
CA CYS A 96 7.52 -3.55 -2.05
C CYS A 96 7.55 -5.07 -2.08
N HIS A 97 7.13 -5.68 -0.97
CA HIS A 97 6.89 -7.12 -0.95
C HIS A 97 5.82 -7.46 -2.00
N ILE A 98 6.07 -8.55 -2.72
CA ILE A 98 5.11 -9.07 -3.69
C ILE A 98 3.82 -9.39 -2.93
N SER A 99 2.69 -8.89 -3.43
CA SER A 99 1.35 -9.18 -2.89
C SER A 99 0.48 -9.90 -3.92
N ARG A 100 -0.45 -10.71 -3.44
CA ARG A 100 -1.50 -11.30 -4.28
C ARG A 100 -2.52 -10.26 -4.73
N THR A 101 -2.60 -9.13 -4.03
CA THR A 101 -3.49 -8.03 -4.41
C THR A 101 -2.75 -7.04 -5.30
N PRO A 102 -3.33 -6.60 -6.43
CA PRO A 102 -2.68 -5.65 -7.34
C PRO A 102 -2.59 -4.23 -6.79
N ASN A 103 -3.25 -3.94 -5.68
CA ASN A 103 -3.39 -2.58 -5.15
C ASN A 103 -2.42 -2.33 -4.01
N ILE A 104 -1.12 -2.56 -4.18
CA ILE A 104 -0.14 -2.10 -3.19
C ILE A 104 -0.10 -0.57 -3.23
N LEU A 105 -0.19 0.05 -2.06
CA LEU A 105 -0.08 1.50 -1.89
C LEU A 105 1.18 1.82 -1.08
N CYS A 106 1.73 3.03 -1.24
CA CYS A 106 2.74 3.52 -0.30
C CYS A 106 2.03 4.25 0.83
N TYR A 107 2.57 4.16 2.04
CA TYR A 107 2.09 4.92 3.19
C TYR A 107 3.21 5.67 3.90
N ALA A 108 2.81 6.68 4.66
CA ALA A 108 3.56 7.25 5.77
C ALA A 108 2.61 7.39 6.96
N LEU A 109 2.99 6.86 8.11
CA LEU A 109 2.22 6.89 9.34
C LEU A 109 3.03 7.61 10.42
N LYS A 110 2.42 8.60 11.05
CA LYS A 110 2.97 9.32 12.21
C LYS A 110 2.21 8.94 13.47
N GLU A 111 2.96 8.47 14.45
CA GLU A 111 2.49 8.19 15.80
C GLU A 111 3.36 8.97 16.79
N GLY A 112 2.86 10.12 17.25
CA GLY A 112 3.65 11.08 18.03
C GLY A 112 4.89 11.53 17.27
N ASN A 113 6.08 11.33 17.83
CA ASN A 113 7.35 11.73 17.22
C ASN A 113 8.01 10.64 16.34
N ARG A 114 7.28 9.55 16.06
CA ARG A 114 7.74 8.46 15.20
C ARG A 114 6.99 8.49 13.87
N THR A 115 7.73 8.49 12.77
CA THR A 115 7.20 8.36 11.42
C THR A 115 7.71 7.06 10.82
N VAL A 116 6.79 6.25 10.29
CA VAL A 116 7.10 5.01 9.57
C VAL A 116 6.59 5.16 8.15
N ARG A 117 7.42 4.87 7.16
CA ARG A 117 7.05 4.82 5.74
C ARG A 117 7.18 3.40 5.23
N GLY A 118 6.29 2.98 4.35
CA GLY A 118 6.34 1.64 3.80
C GLY A 118 5.32 1.36 2.71
N CYS A 119 5.21 0.08 2.37
CA CYS A 119 4.18 -0.44 1.48
C CYS A 119 3.00 -1.01 2.27
N ALA A 120 1.78 -0.64 1.90
CA ALA A 120 0.54 -1.22 2.39
C ALA A 120 0.06 -2.28 1.38
N SER A 121 0.42 -3.53 1.65
CA SER A 121 0.21 -4.67 0.76
C SER A 121 -1.05 -5.48 1.07
N THR A 122 -1.74 -5.18 2.17
CA THR A 122 -3.02 -5.79 2.56
C THR A 122 -4.14 -4.76 2.71
N LEU A 123 -5.37 -5.21 2.51
CA LEU A 123 -6.57 -4.36 2.70
C LEU A 123 -6.72 -3.88 4.15
N GLU A 124 -6.27 -4.67 5.12
CA GLU A 124 -6.25 -4.29 6.52
C GLU A 124 -5.30 -3.12 6.77
N GLN A 125 -4.06 -3.19 6.29
CA GLN A 125 -3.09 -2.09 6.40
C GLN A 125 -3.61 -0.79 5.77
N GLN A 126 -4.24 -0.91 4.59
CA GLN A 126 -4.81 0.23 3.89
C GLN A 126 -5.96 0.87 4.68
N ARG A 127 -6.88 0.07 5.21
CA ARG A 127 -7.99 0.56 6.04
C ARG A 127 -7.50 1.21 7.33
N THR A 128 -6.52 0.59 8.00
CA THR A 128 -5.93 1.13 9.22
C THR A 128 -5.29 2.49 8.96
N CYS A 129 -4.55 2.64 7.86
CA CYS A 129 -3.99 3.93 7.47
C CYS A 129 -5.10 4.95 7.15
N MET A 130 -6.09 4.59 6.33
CA MET A 130 -7.20 5.48 5.98
C MET A 130 -8.06 5.95 7.18
N ALA A 131 -8.02 5.22 8.30
CA ALA A 131 -8.74 5.57 9.52
C ALA A 131 -7.92 6.45 10.48
N SER A 132 -6.66 6.77 10.17
CA SER A 132 -5.76 7.56 11.02
C SER A 132 -5.47 8.92 10.39
N ASP A 133 -5.71 10.00 11.14
CA ASP A 133 -5.37 11.37 10.72
C ASP A 133 -3.85 11.59 10.58
N GLY A 134 -3.05 10.75 11.23
CA GLY A 134 -1.59 10.72 11.10
C GLY A 134 -1.09 9.89 9.93
N CYS A 135 -1.95 9.43 9.02
CA CYS A 135 -1.54 8.58 7.91
C CYS A 135 -1.77 9.22 6.54
N TYR A 136 -0.76 9.11 5.68
CA TYR A 136 -0.82 9.47 4.28
C TYR A 136 -0.69 8.20 3.45
N LEU A 137 -1.63 7.99 2.53
CA LEU A 137 -1.67 6.84 1.64
C LEU A 137 -1.68 7.34 0.19
N CYS A 138 -0.85 6.76 -0.67
CA CYS A 138 -0.74 7.17 -2.06
C CYS A 138 -0.46 5.99 -3.00
N ASN A 139 -0.81 6.15 -4.28
CA ASN A 139 -0.66 5.09 -5.28
C ASN A 139 0.67 5.22 -6.05
N PRO A 140 1.62 4.29 -5.87
CA PRO A 140 2.91 4.33 -6.57
C PRO A 140 2.79 4.19 -8.10
N ASN A 141 1.68 3.63 -8.60
CA ASN A 141 1.41 3.55 -10.05
C ASN A 141 1.06 4.91 -10.66
N THR A 142 0.53 5.84 -9.84
CA THR A 142 0.19 7.19 -10.29
C THR A 142 1.39 8.13 -10.16
N LEU A 143 2.15 7.99 -9.08
CA LEU A 143 3.36 8.74 -8.82
C LEU A 143 4.39 7.80 -8.17
N PRO A 144 5.48 7.43 -8.87
CA PRO A 144 6.52 6.61 -8.28
C PRO A 144 7.09 7.26 -7.02
N VAL A 145 7.35 6.45 -5.98
CA VAL A 145 7.88 6.92 -4.70
C VAL A 145 7.02 8.05 -4.09
N CYS A 146 5.69 7.97 -4.26
CA CYS A 146 4.76 9.03 -3.84
C CYS A 146 4.78 9.36 -2.35
N ASN A 147 5.35 8.48 -1.51
CA ASN A 147 5.53 8.71 -0.09
C ASN A 147 6.88 9.34 0.25
N ALA A 148 7.64 9.88 -0.72
CA ALA A 148 8.82 10.70 -0.45
C ALA A 148 8.46 12.12 0.04
N LEU A 149 7.37 12.69 -0.48
CA LEU A 149 6.82 13.96 -0.04
C LEU A 149 5.48 13.70 0.64
N ILE A 150 5.37 14.05 1.91
CA ILE A 150 4.17 13.85 2.72
C ILE A 150 3.70 15.19 3.29
N PRO A 151 2.38 15.35 3.51
CA PRO A 151 1.88 16.53 4.22
C PRO A 151 2.43 16.56 5.65
N LYS A 152 2.37 17.75 6.27
CA LYS A 152 2.58 17.86 7.71
C LYS A 152 1.36 17.24 8.40
N PHE A 153 1.59 16.19 9.19
CA PHE A 153 0.51 15.52 9.90
C PHE A 153 0.16 16.29 11.17
N GLU A 154 -1.12 16.41 11.45
CA GLU A 154 -1.61 16.70 12.81
C GLU A 154 -1.40 15.43 13.65
N ASP A 155 -0.94 15.58 14.90
CA ASP A 155 -0.57 14.43 15.72
C ASP A 155 -1.79 13.50 15.96
N ALA A 156 -1.68 12.22 15.58
CA ALA A 156 -2.72 11.20 15.75
C ALA A 156 -3.14 10.94 17.21
N GLN A 157 -2.46 11.55 18.18
CA GLN A 157 -2.68 11.41 19.62
C GLN A 157 -3.52 12.52 20.25
N ASN A 158 -4.24 13.32 19.47
CA ASN A 158 -5.24 14.21 20.05
C ASN A 158 -6.67 13.79 19.69
N PRO A 159 -7.22 12.73 20.33
CA PRO A 159 -8.65 12.76 20.57
C PRO A 159 -8.86 13.98 21.46
N ASN A 160 -9.30 15.08 20.86
CA ASN A 160 -9.71 16.26 21.61
C ASN A 160 -10.93 15.84 22.45
N THR A 161 -10.68 15.28 23.64
CA THR A 161 -11.64 15.13 24.72
C THR A 161 -11.94 16.53 25.22
N ASN A 162 -12.76 17.25 24.45
CA ASN A 162 -13.55 18.41 24.83
C ASN A 162 -14.69 18.58 23.80
N ALA A 163 -15.46 17.51 23.54
CA ALA A 163 -16.82 17.63 23.03
C ALA A 163 -17.72 18.14 24.18
N GLY A 164 -17.54 19.41 24.51
CA GLY A 164 -18.16 20.11 25.63
C GLY A 164 -17.85 21.60 25.54
N GLY A 165 -18.02 22.18 24.35
CA GLY A 165 -17.72 23.58 24.07
C GLY A 165 -18.75 24.13 23.08
N ILE A 166 -19.57 25.04 23.59
CA ILE A 166 -20.71 25.72 22.99
C ILE A 166 -20.43 26.18 21.54
N ILE A 167 -21.35 25.86 20.63
CA ILE A 167 -21.33 26.23 19.21
C ILE A 167 -21.55 27.75 19.09
N GLY A 168 -20.48 28.52 18.87
CA GLY A 168 -20.57 29.89 18.38
C GLY A 168 -20.55 29.87 16.86
N VAL A 169 -21.71 29.96 16.23
CA VAL A 169 -21.84 30.02 14.76
C VAL A 169 -21.58 31.47 14.31
N GLU A 170 -20.42 31.76 13.74
CA GLU A 170 -20.25 32.95 12.89
C GLU A 170 -20.59 32.58 11.44
N ILE A 171 -21.76 33.01 10.99
CA ILE A 171 -22.26 32.83 9.64
C ILE A 171 -21.63 33.92 8.75
N LEU A 172 -20.60 33.58 7.98
CA LEU A 172 -20.16 34.41 6.86
C LEU A 172 -21.09 34.18 5.65
N SER A 173 -22.08 35.06 5.54
CA SER A 173 -23.01 35.11 4.40
C SER A 173 -22.29 35.67 3.16
N TYR A 174 -22.02 34.81 2.16
CA TYR A 174 -21.66 35.23 0.81
C TYR A 174 -22.95 35.35 -0.03
N ILE A 175 -23.42 36.58 -0.27
CA ILE A 175 -24.52 36.86 -1.20
C ILE A 175 -23.93 36.97 -2.62
N SER A 176 -24.21 35.98 -3.46
CA SER A 176 -23.98 36.06 -4.91
C SER A 176 -25.16 36.76 -5.60
N MET A 177 -24.98 38.00 -6.02
CA MET A 177 -25.94 38.75 -6.85
C MET A 177 -25.84 38.28 -8.31
N VAL A 178 -26.73 37.39 -8.73
CA VAL A 178 -26.99 37.10 -10.15
C VAL A 178 -28.09 38.04 -10.63
N ILE A 179 -27.71 39.09 -11.35
CA ILE A 179 -28.65 40.02 -12.00
C ILE A 179 -29.08 39.42 -13.34
N LEU A 180 -30.31 38.89 -13.39
CA LEU A 180 -31.02 38.55 -14.63
C LEU A 180 -31.85 39.76 -15.09
N ILE A 181 -31.33 40.55 -16.03
CA ILE A 181 -32.15 41.49 -16.81
C ILE A 181 -32.48 40.80 -18.14
N VAL A 182 -33.65 40.16 -18.19
CA VAL A 182 -34.32 39.82 -19.44
C VAL A 182 -35.68 40.51 -19.43
N ARG A 183 -35.75 41.71 -20.00
CA ARG A 183 -36.98 42.21 -20.62
C ARG A 183 -36.70 43.43 -21.50
N ASN A 184 -36.33 43.16 -22.74
CA ASN A 184 -36.56 44.09 -23.83
C ASN A 184 -37.23 43.31 -24.96
N HIS A 185 -38.56 43.24 -24.96
CA HIS A 185 -39.41 43.06 -26.13
C HIS A 185 -40.90 43.06 -25.71
N PHE A 186 -41.69 43.86 -26.45
CA PHE A 186 -43.15 44.00 -26.45
C PHE A 186 -43.78 44.95 -25.42
N LEU A 187 -43.80 46.24 -25.77
CA LEU A 187 -45.03 46.98 -26.11
C LEU A 187 -44.70 48.00 -27.22
#